data_AF-A0A2Z4YTL8-F1
#
_entry.id   AF-A0A2Z4YTL8-F1
#
_cell.length_a   1.000
_cell.length_b   1.000
_cell.length_c   1.000
_cell.angle_alpha   90.00
_cell.angle_beta   90.00
_cell.angle_gamma   90.00
#
_symmetry.space_group_name_H-M   'P 1'
#
loop_
_entity.id
_entity.type
_entity.pdbx_description
1 polymer ?
#
loop_
_entity_poly.entity_id
_entity_poly.type
_entity_poly.pdbx_seq_one_letter_code
_entity_poly.pdbx_strand_id
1 'polypeptide(L)'
;MREPAIMFRLPAHVLSNVEALAQRLGVSVNIIAKLIVTREIMHIPAMLEEHDRQLANMHQFLRELAFRNEEFLVEQGRRGAAAEAITEKLNEVMTALDAIRDAAFIRPSTTIADLIRSHDERPVQKSLRI
;
A
#
# COMPACT_ATOMS: atom_id res chain seq x y z
N MET A 1 -6.61 20.36 27.28
CA MET A 1 -7.44 19.14 27.12
C MET A 1 -6.50 17.95 27.14
N ARG A 2 -6.78 16.88 27.89
CA ARG A 2 -5.92 15.68 27.90
C ARG A 2 -6.13 14.92 26.58
N GLU A 3 -5.05 14.55 25.91
CA GLU A 3 -5.08 13.67 24.73
C GLU A 3 -5.73 12.33 25.11
N PRO A 4 -6.49 11.68 24.20
CA PRO A 4 -7.09 10.38 24.47
C PRO A 4 -6.01 9.33 24.75
N ALA A 5 -6.23 8.48 25.76
CA ALA A 5 -5.30 7.40 26.09
C ALA A 5 -5.45 6.25 25.07
N ILE A 6 -4.35 5.92 24.39
CA ILE A 6 -4.26 4.77 23.48
C ILE A 6 -3.47 3.68 24.21
N MET A 7 -4.10 2.52 24.42
CA MET A 7 -3.50 1.39 25.14
C MET A 7 -3.06 0.31 24.15
N PHE A 8 -1.75 0.03 24.12
CA PHE A 8 -1.19 -1.04 23.30
C PHE A 8 -1.04 -2.32 24.12
N ARG A 9 -1.57 -3.44 23.63
CA ARG A 9 -1.22 -4.78 24.14
C ARG A 9 -0.12 -5.36 23.26
N LEU A 10 1.09 -5.45 23.81
CA LEU A 10 2.26 -5.96 23.09
C LEU A 10 2.49 -7.45 23.43
N PRO A 11 2.96 -8.27 22.48
CA PRO A 11 3.49 -9.60 22.79
C PRO A 11 4.62 -9.50 23.81
N ALA A 12 4.73 -10.49 24.70
CA ALA A 12 5.69 -10.46 25.82
C ALA A 12 7.13 -10.17 25.38
N HIS A 13 7.59 -10.77 24.28
CA HIS A 13 8.94 -10.55 23.76
C HIS A 13 9.17 -9.11 23.27
N VAL A 14 8.15 -8.48 22.67
CA VAL A 14 8.22 -7.08 22.24
C VAL A 14 8.23 -6.15 23.45
N LEU A 15 7.37 -6.43 24.43
CA LEU A 15 7.32 -5.66 25.67
C LEU A 15 8.68 -5.68 26.38
N SER A 16 9.31 -6.86 26.53
CA SER A 16 10.64 -6.98 27.14
C SER A 16 11.70 -6.16 26.41
N ASN A 17 11.66 -6.11 25.07
CA ASN A 17 12.59 -5.28 24.30
C ASN A 17 12.36 -3.77 24.53
N VAL A 18 11.10 -3.35 24.57
CA VAL A 18 10.74 -1.95 24.83
C VAL A 18 11.11 -1.54 26.25
N GLU A 19 10.92 -2.42 27.24
CA GLU A 19 11.34 -2.21 28.63
C GLU A 19 12.86 -2.07 28.75
N ALA A 20 13.62 -2.94 28.11
CA ALA A 20 15.08 -2.85 28.08
C ALA A 20 15.56 -1.52 27.45
N LEU A 21 14.92 -1.09 26.36
CA LEU A 21 15.22 0.18 25.70
C LEU A 21 14.86 1.38 26.59
N ALA A 22 13.68 1.35 27.22
CA ALA A 22 13.23 2.38 28.15
C ALA A 22 14.18 2.52 29.35
N GLN A 23 14.63 1.40 29.92
CA GLN A 23 15.60 1.38 31.01
C GLN A 23 16.95 1.98 30.60
N ARG A 24 17.46 1.63 29.41
CA ARG A 24 18.73 2.18 28.89
C ARG A 24 18.67 3.69 28.63
N LEU A 25 17.51 4.20 28.25
CA LEU A 25 17.29 5.61 27.93
C LEU A 25 16.75 6.42 29.13
N GLY A 26 16.47 5.78 30.27
CA GLY A 26 15.96 6.47 31.47
C GLY A 26 14.58 7.09 31.30
N VAL A 27 13.74 6.54 30.41
CA VAL A 27 12.40 7.06 30.11
C VAL A 27 11.34 5.99 30.34
N SER A 28 10.06 6.39 30.31
CA SER A 28 8.96 5.42 30.44
C SER A 28 8.73 4.64 29.14
N VAL A 29 8.26 3.40 29.28
CA VAL A 29 7.81 2.55 28.16
C VAL A 29 6.79 3.28 27.27
N ASN A 30 5.91 4.08 27.88
CA ASN A 30 4.92 4.88 27.15
C ASN A 30 5.56 5.92 26.21
N ILE A 31 6.64 6.57 26.63
CA ILE A 31 7.37 7.54 25.80
C ILE A 31 8.02 6.82 24.61
N ILE A 32 8.65 5.66 24.84
CA ILE A 32 9.24 4.86 23.76
C ILE A 32 8.17 4.43 22.76
N ALA A 33 7.03 3.92 23.23
CA ALA A 33 5.92 3.53 22.37
C ALA A 33 5.42 4.72 21.53
N LYS A 34 5.24 5.90 22.15
CA LYS A 34 4.84 7.13 21.43
C LYS A 34 5.85 7.49 20.35
N LEU A 35 7.15 7.46 20.65
CA LEU A 35 8.21 7.78 19.69
C LEU A 35 8.25 6.81 18.50
N ILE A 36 8.12 5.51 18.75
CA ILE A 36 8.08 4.50 17.68
C ILE A 36 6.86 4.75 16.79
N VAL A 37 5.68 4.88 17.37
CA VAL A 37 4.43 5.10 16.61
C VAL A 37 4.52 6.39 15.80
N THR A 38 4.99 7.49 16.40
CA THR A 38 5.16 8.75 15.68
C THR A 38 6.14 8.60 14.53
N ARG A 39 7.29 7.95 14.74
CA ARG A 39 8.27 7.73 13.69
C ARG A 39 7.68 6.95 12.52
N GLU A 40 7.07 5.80 12.78
CA GLU A 40 6.56 4.94 11.72
C GLU A 40 5.42 5.63 10.95
N ILE A 41 4.50 6.32 11.63
CA ILE A 41 3.41 7.04 10.97
C ILE A 41 3.94 8.19 10.10
N MET A 42 4.97 8.92 10.54
CA MET A 42 5.53 10.04 9.79
C MET A 42 6.12 9.63 8.44
N HIS A 43 6.52 8.37 8.27
CA HIS A 43 7.08 7.88 7.01
C HIS A 43 6.00 7.42 6.00
N ILE A 44 4.79 7.11 6.45
CA ILE A 44 3.71 6.59 5.60
C ILE A 44 3.29 7.57 4.49
N PRO A 45 3.01 8.87 4.76
CA PRO A 45 2.55 9.80 3.73
C PRO A 45 3.52 9.92 2.56
N ALA A 46 4.82 10.09 2.85
CA ALA A 46 5.85 10.21 1.82
C ALA A 46 5.98 8.93 0.96
N MET A 47 5.85 7.75 1.57
CA MET A 47 5.85 6.49 0.83
C MET A 47 4.62 6.36 -0.08
N LEU A 48 3.45 6.79 0.38
CA LEU A 48 2.23 6.78 -0.43
C LEU A 48 2.32 7.76 -1.60
N GLU A 49 2.81 8.98 -1.36
CA GLU A 49 3.02 9.98 -2.42
C GLU A 49 4.02 9.51 -3.48
N GLU A 50 5.11 8.84 -3.07
CA GLU A 50 6.08 8.24 -3.99
C GLU A 50 5.43 7.16 -4.85
N HIS A 51 4.67 6.26 -4.21
CA HIS A 51 3.96 5.20 -4.90
C HIS A 51 2.98 5.75 -5.94
N ASP A 52 2.17 6.76 -5.58
CA ASP A 52 1.24 7.39 -6.50
C ASP A 52 1.94 8.08 -7.67
N ARG A 53 3.10 8.71 -7.41
CA ARG A 53 3.93 9.30 -8.47
C ARG A 53 4.48 8.24 -9.42
N GLN A 54 4.93 7.11 -8.90
CA GLN A 54 5.40 5.99 -9.73
C GLN A 54 4.29 5.42 -10.61
N LEU A 55 3.07 5.27 -10.08
CA LEU A 55 1.90 4.86 -10.86
C LEU A 55 1.59 5.86 -11.97
N ALA A 56 1.60 7.16 -11.68
CA ALA A 56 1.39 8.19 -12.69
C ALA A 56 2.44 8.12 -13.81
N ASN A 57 3.71 7.93 -13.47
CA ASN A 57 4.80 7.77 -14.44
C ASN A 57 4.62 6.51 -15.29
N MET A 58 4.25 5.37 -14.69
CA MET A 58 3.96 4.15 -15.44
C MET A 58 2.81 4.33 -16.43
N HIS A 59 1.74 5.01 -16.02
CA HIS A 59 0.63 5.33 -16.90
C HIS A 59 1.04 6.24 -18.06
N GLN A 60 1.92 7.22 -17.82
CA GLN A 60 2.46 8.04 -18.90
C GLN A 60 3.31 7.21 -19.86
N PHE A 61 4.23 6.40 -19.34
CA PHE A 61 5.07 5.53 -20.15
C PHE A 61 4.27 4.58 -21.04
N LEU A 62 3.21 3.96 -20.49
CA LEU A 62 2.33 3.07 -21.26
C LEU A 62 1.59 3.81 -22.38
N ARG A 63 1.13 5.04 -22.13
CA ARG A 63 0.51 5.88 -23.17
C ARG A 63 1.49 6.24 -24.27
N GLU A 64 2.71 6.62 -23.91
CA GLU A 64 3.77 6.91 -24.89
C GLU A 64 4.14 5.67 -25.72
N LEU A 65 4.19 4.49 -25.08
CA LEU A 65 4.45 3.22 -25.75
C LEU A 65 3.31 2.84 -26.69
N ALA A 66 2.05 3.00 -26.27
CA ALA A 66 0.88 2.78 -27.11
C ALA A 66 0.90 3.70 -28.34
N PHE A 67 1.21 4.99 -28.14
CA PHE A 67 1.32 5.97 -29.24
C PHE A 67 2.44 5.62 -30.22
N ARG A 68 3.64 5.27 -29.73
CA ARG A 68 4.75 4.85 -30.59
C ARG A 68 4.46 3.53 -31.32
N ASN A 69 3.76 2.61 -30.67
CA ASN A 69 3.31 1.39 -31.33
C ASN A 69 2.31 1.71 -32.43
N GLU A 70 1.34 2.60 -32.19
CA GLU A 70 0.41 3.05 -33.23
C GLU A 70 1.15 3.69 -34.41
N GLU A 71 2.10 4.60 -34.15
CA GLU A 71 2.95 5.22 -35.18
C GLU A 71 3.75 4.17 -35.97
N PHE A 72 4.40 3.24 -35.28
CA PHE A 72 5.12 2.12 -35.90
C PHE A 72 4.20 1.22 -36.73
N LEU A 73 2.97 0.97 -36.25
CA LEU A 73 1.98 0.16 -36.95
C LEU A 73 1.36 0.89 -38.15
N VAL A 74 1.27 2.23 -38.11
CA VAL A 74 0.86 3.07 -39.25
C VAL A 74 1.97 3.12 -40.30
N GLU A 75 3.24 3.26 -39.89
CA GLU A 75 4.40 3.14 -40.78
C GLU A 75 4.52 1.74 -41.38
N GLN A 76 4.28 0.71 -40.55
CA GLN A 76 4.17 -0.68 -41.00
C GLN A 76 2.81 -1.00 -41.64
N GLY A 77 1.85 -0.08 -41.69
CA GLY A 77 0.52 -0.21 -42.29
C GLY A 77 0.53 -0.48 -43.79
N ARG A 78 1.73 -0.57 -44.38
CA ARG A 78 1.99 -1.37 -45.59
C ARG A 78 1.88 -2.90 -45.38
N ARG A 79 1.57 -3.41 -44.18
CA ARG A 79 1.51 -4.83 -43.74
C ARG A 79 0.46 -5.03 -42.60
N GLY A 80 -0.83 -4.87 -42.93
CA GLY A 80 -1.92 -4.63 -41.96
C GLY A 80 -2.34 -5.70 -40.95
N ALA A 81 -1.88 -6.95 -41.01
CA ALA A 81 -2.40 -8.02 -40.12
C ALA A 81 -1.75 -8.09 -38.72
N ALA A 82 -0.49 -7.66 -38.59
CA ALA A 82 0.21 -7.69 -37.29
C ALA A 82 -0.18 -6.52 -36.38
N ALA A 83 -0.65 -5.42 -36.99
CA ALA A 83 -1.06 -4.21 -36.29
C ALA A 83 -2.30 -4.45 -35.42
N GLU A 84 -3.37 -4.99 -36.00
CA GLU A 84 -4.62 -5.25 -35.27
C GLU A 84 -4.41 -6.15 -34.05
N ALA A 85 -3.60 -7.21 -34.19
CA ALA A 85 -3.30 -8.14 -33.09
C ALA A 85 -2.53 -7.49 -31.93
N ILE A 86 -1.63 -6.54 -32.23
CA ILE A 86 -0.86 -5.81 -31.20
C ILE A 86 -1.76 -4.79 -30.48
N THR A 87 -2.61 -4.08 -31.22
CA THR A 87 -3.55 -3.11 -30.63
C THR A 87 -4.56 -3.81 -29.72
N GLU A 88 -5.08 -4.97 -30.14
CA GLU A 88 -5.97 -5.80 -29.32
C GLU A 88 -5.31 -6.25 -28.02
N LYS A 89 -4.04 -6.70 -28.08
CA LYS A 89 -3.29 -7.08 -26.87
C LYS A 89 -2.94 -5.91 -25.97
N LEU A 90 -2.62 -4.74 -26.51
CA LEU A 90 -2.42 -3.53 -25.72
C LEU A 90 -3.69 -3.11 -24.98
N ASN A 91 -4.86 -3.26 -25.62
CA ASN A 91 -6.14 -2.93 -25.02
C ASN A 91 -6.51 -3.91 -23.90
N GLU A 92 -6.24 -5.21 -24.08
CA GLU A 92 -6.35 -6.20 -23.01
C GLU A 92 -5.43 -5.87 -21.82
N VAL A 93 -4.18 -5.48 -22.09
CA VAL A 93 -3.22 -5.10 -21.03
C VAL A 93 -3.67 -3.83 -20.30
N MET A 94 -4.19 -2.82 -21.01
CA MET A 94 -4.75 -1.63 -20.36
C MET A 94 -5.97 -1.96 -19.52
N THR A 95 -6.86 -2.83 -19.99
CA THR A 95 -8.04 -3.27 -19.24
C THR A 95 -7.64 -4.08 -17.99
N ALA A 96 -6.62 -4.94 -18.10
CA ALA A 96 -6.08 -5.67 -16.98
C ALA A 96 -5.40 -4.74 -15.95
N LEU A 97 -4.69 -3.71 -16.42
CA LEU A 97 -4.09 -2.70 -15.55
C LEU A 97 -5.16 -1.83 -14.85
N ASP A 98 -6.24 -1.47 -15.53
CA ASP A 98 -7.37 -0.78 -14.90
C ASP A 98 -8.06 -1.68 -13.87
N ALA A 99 -8.23 -2.98 -14.15
CA ALA A 99 -8.74 -3.94 -13.17
C ALA A 99 -7.80 -4.13 -11.97
N ILE A 100 -6.48 -4.15 -12.20
CA ILE A 100 -5.47 -4.17 -11.14
C ILE A 100 -5.53 -2.86 -10.35
N ARG A 101 -5.68 -1.70 -11.00
CA ARG A 101 -5.83 -0.40 -10.32
C ARG A 101 -7.09 -0.37 -9.48
N ASP A 102 -8.20 -0.89 -9.97
CA ASP A 102 -9.46 -0.95 -9.22
C ASP A 102 -9.39 -1.93 -8.04
N ALA A 103 -8.59 -3.00 -8.16
CA ALA A 103 -8.31 -3.94 -7.08
C ALA A 103 -7.24 -3.44 -6.10
N ALA A 104 -6.29 -2.63 -6.57
CA ALA A 104 -5.19 -2.04 -5.80
C ALA A 104 -5.56 -0.69 -5.17
N PHE A 105 -6.63 -0.03 -5.63
CA PHE A 105 -7.30 1.00 -4.86
C PHE A 105 -7.74 0.35 -3.56
N ILE A 106 -7.01 0.68 -2.49
CA ILE A 106 -7.24 0.19 -1.14
C ILE A 106 -8.59 0.77 -0.68
N ARG A 107 -9.69 0.21 -1.18
CA ARG A 107 -10.93 0.23 -0.41
C ARG A 107 -10.57 -0.58 0.84
N PRO A 108 -10.74 -0.03 2.06
CA PRO A 108 -10.61 -0.83 3.25
C PRO A 108 -11.51 -2.05 3.05
N SER A 109 -10.90 -3.23 2.88
CA SER A 109 -11.63 -4.47 2.67
C SER A 109 -12.64 -4.55 3.78
N THR A 110 -13.93 -4.56 3.45
CA THR A 110 -14.99 -4.61 4.46
C THR A 110 -14.77 -5.81 5.36
N THR A 111 -14.32 -6.92 4.79
CA THR A 111 -13.88 -8.12 5.52
C THR A 111 -12.73 -7.85 6.48
N ILE A 112 -11.64 -7.18 6.07
CA ILE A 112 -10.52 -6.87 6.97
C ILE A 112 -10.94 -5.83 8.02
N ALA A 113 -11.72 -4.82 7.65
CA ALA A 113 -12.25 -3.82 8.56
C ALA A 113 -13.16 -4.45 9.63
N ASP A 114 -14.01 -5.41 9.25
CA ASP A 114 -14.85 -6.16 10.16
C ASP A 114 -14.05 -7.19 10.97
N LEU A 115 -12.98 -7.76 10.42
CA LEU A 115 -12.06 -8.64 11.15
C LEU A 115 -11.29 -7.87 12.23
N ILE A 116 -10.82 -6.66 11.91
CA ILE A 116 -10.17 -5.75 12.86
C ILE A 116 -11.18 -5.29 13.91
N ARG A 117 -12.37 -4.82 13.51
CA ARG A 117 -13.42 -4.40 14.45
C ARG A 117 -13.83 -5.52 15.40
N SER A 118 -14.05 -6.72 14.88
CA SER A 118 -14.41 -7.90 15.70
C SER A 118 -13.25 -8.43 16.53
N HIS A 119 -12.01 -8.08 16.21
CA HIS A 119 -10.84 -8.34 17.06
C HIS A 119 -10.73 -7.27 18.16
N ASP A 120 -10.96 -6.00 17.84
CA ASP A 120 -11.00 -4.86 18.76
C ASP A 120 -12.11 -4.95 19.82
N GLU A 121 -13.26 -5.53 19.46
CA GLU A 121 -14.38 -5.73 20.38
C GLU A 121 -14.20 -6.92 21.34
N ARG A 122 -13.16 -7.76 21.18
CA ARG A 122 -12.95 -8.94 22.05
C ARG A 122 -12.26 -8.56 23.35
N PRO A 123 -12.71 -9.11 24.51
CA PRO A 123 -12.07 -8.86 25.80
C PRO A 123 -10.62 -9.37 25.87
N VAL A 124 -10.30 -10.42 25.10
CA VAL A 124 -8.95 -10.97 24.94
C VAL A 124 -8.63 -11.10 23.45
N GLN A 125 -7.73 -10.22 22.97
CA GLN A 125 -7.18 -10.24 21.63
C GLN A 125 -6.07 -11.28 21.52
N LYS A 126 -6.32 -12.37 20.78
CA LYS A 126 -5.28 -13.33 20.37
C LYS A 126 -4.71 -12.88 19.02
N SER A 127 -3.42 -13.11 18.76
CA SER A 127 -2.83 -12.82 17.45
C SER A 127 -3.67 -13.46 16.34
N LEU A 128 -3.99 -12.66 15.31
CA LEU A 128 -4.61 -13.17 14.10
C LEU A 128 -3.66 -14.21 13.52
N ARG A 129 -4.07 -15.49 13.53
CA ARG A 129 -3.38 -16.52 12.76
C ARG A 129 -3.76 -16.29 11.31
N ILE A 130 -2.87 -15.64 10.58
CA ILE A 130 -2.85 -15.63 9.12
C ILE A 130 -2.18 -16.94 8.69
#